data_AF-A0A7X9JVM2-F1
#
_entry.id   AF-A0A7X9JVM2-F1
#
_cell.length_a   1.000
_cell.length_b   1.000
_cell.length_c   1.000
_cell.angle_alpha   90.00
_cell.angle_beta   90.00
_cell.angle_gamma   90.00
#
_symmetry.space_group_name_H-M   'P 1'
#
loop_
_entity.id
_entity.type
_entity.pdbx_description
1 polymer ?
#
loop_
_entity_poly.entity_id
_entity_poly.type
_entity_poly.pdbx_seq_one_letter_code
_entity_poly.pdbx_strand_id
1 'polypeptide(L)'
;GRAAPAYVPGRSLPGALTIVLGSLLAAYIPLTHMSHMFMKFFLYHRVKWDDTPSRPGSPIETAIKKNLEYRPTWKARHADTDGKQSWQEIASSAPKEMK
;
A
#
# COMPACT_ATOMS: atom_id res chain seq x y z
N GLY A 1 -20.74 -3.19 -57.35
CA GLY A 1 -20.64 -2.93 -55.91
C GLY A 1 -19.49 -1.98 -55.67
N ARG A 2 -19.74 -0.84 -55.01
CA ARG A 2 -18.70 0.16 -54.73
C ARG A 2 -17.99 -0.24 -53.44
N ALA A 3 -16.69 -0.54 -53.51
CA ALA A 3 -15.90 -0.84 -52.32
C ALA A 3 -15.92 0.36 -51.35
N ALA A 4 -16.12 0.09 -50.07
CA ALA A 4 -16.06 1.11 -49.03
C ALA A 4 -14.64 1.70 -48.98
N PRO A 5 -14.48 3.02 -48.76
CA PRO A 5 -13.16 3.62 -48.63
C PRO A 5 -12.42 2.98 -47.45
N ALA A 6 -11.16 2.59 -47.67
CA ALA A 6 -10.30 2.10 -46.61
C ALA A 6 -10.10 3.20 -45.56
N TYR A 7 -10.24 2.84 -44.27
CA TYR A 7 -9.95 3.76 -43.18
C TYR A 7 -8.47 4.16 -43.26
N VAL A 8 -8.22 5.42 -43.64
CA VAL A 8 -6.90 6.01 -43.57
C VAL A 8 -6.83 6.71 -42.21
N PRO A 9 -6.06 6.20 -41.24
CA PRO A 9 -5.91 6.88 -39.97
C PRO A 9 -5.32 8.25 -40.22
N GLY A 10 -6.11 9.29 -39.97
CA GLY A 10 -5.64 10.66 -40.00
C GLY A 10 -4.55 10.82 -38.95
N ARG A 11 -3.35 11.20 -39.39
CA ARG A 11 -2.22 11.56 -38.52
C ARG A 11 -2.54 12.91 -37.85
N SER A 12 -3.56 12.92 -37.00
CA SER A 12 -4.03 14.12 -36.33
C SER A 12 -3.11 14.39 -35.14
N LEU A 13 -2.41 15.53 -35.17
CA LEU A 13 -1.57 15.98 -34.06
C LEU A 13 -2.33 15.97 -32.72
N PRO A 14 -3.60 16.40 -32.65
CA PRO A 14 -4.38 16.27 -31.41
C PRO A 14 -4.57 14.83 -30.96
N GLY A 15 -4.79 13.89 -31.88
CA GLY A 15 -4.94 12.46 -31.56
C GLY A 15 -3.65 11.82 -31.10
N ALA A 16 -2.52 12.16 -31.73
CA ALA A 16 -1.21 11.71 -31.26
C ALA A 16 -0.90 12.28 -29.86
N LEU A 17 -1.21 13.56 -29.62
CA LEU A 17 -1.00 14.22 -28.33
C LEU A 17 -1.88 13.60 -27.24
N THR A 18 -3.14 13.30 -27.51
CA THR A 18 -4.03 12.67 -26.52
C THR A 18 -3.54 11.28 -26.12
N ILE A 19 -3.06 10.48 -27.07
CA ILE A 19 -2.46 9.18 -26.78
C ILE A 19 -1.22 9.35 -25.89
N VAL A 20 -0.31 10.25 -26.24
CA VAL A 20 0.92 10.49 -25.46
C VAL A 20 0.60 10.97 -24.04
N LEU A 21 -0.26 11.98 -23.91
CA LEU A 21 -0.65 12.51 -22.60
C LEU A 21 -1.41 11.47 -21.76
N GLY A 22 -2.27 10.67 -22.40
CA GLY A 22 -2.97 9.56 -21.75
C GLY A 22 -2.01 8.49 -21.23
N SER A 23 -1.01 8.11 -22.04
CA SER A 23 0.04 7.16 -21.62
C SER A 23 0.89 7.71 -20.47
N LEU A 24 1.27 8.98 -20.52
CA LEU A 24 2.02 9.63 -19.43
C LEU A 24 1.20 9.68 -18.13
N LEU A 25 -0.09 10.01 -18.22
CA LEU A 25 -0.98 9.98 -17.07
C LEU A 25 -1.09 8.56 -16.48
N ALA A 26 -1.30 7.54 -17.33
CA ALA A 26 -1.37 6.16 -16.89
C ALA A 26 -0.08 5.69 -16.21
N ALA A 27 1.09 6.09 -16.73
CA ALA A 27 2.39 5.82 -16.12
C ALA A 27 2.61 6.60 -14.81
N TYR A 28 1.97 7.75 -14.64
CA TYR A 28 2.08 8.58 -13.45
C TYR A 28 1.16 8.12 -12.31
N ILE A 29 -0.03 7.57 -12.59
CA ILE A 29 -0.99 7.11 -11.57
C ILE A 29 -0.35 6.24 -10.46
N PRO A 30 0.48 5.21 -10.76
CA PRO A 30 1.12 4.37 -9.75
C PRO A 30 2.03 5.13 -8.76
N LEU A 31 2.53 6.31 -9.14
CA LEU A 31 3.45 7.12 -8.33
C LEU A 31 2.71 8.12 -7.42
N THR A 32 1.37 8.11 -7.41
CA THR A 32 0.54 9.05 -6.65
C THR A 32 -0.35 8.34 -5.64
N HIS A 33 -1.05 9.11 -4.79
CA HIS A 33 -2.12 8.59 -3.92
C HIS A 33 -3.25 7.89 -4.69
N MET A 34 -3.43 8.16 -5.99
CA MET A 34 -4.44 7.49 -6.82
C MET A 34 -4.11 6.01 -7.05
N SER A 35 -2.85 5.60 -6.84
CA SER A 35 -2.43 4.20 -6.90
C SER A 35 -3.26 3.31 -5.97
N HIS A 36 -3.66 3.81 -4.78
CA HIS A 36 -4.48 3.04 -3.85
C HIS A 36 -5.82 2.65 -4.48
N MET A 37 -6.49 3.58 -5.17
CA MET A 37 -7.79 3.34 -5.79
C MET A 37 -7.67 2.35 -6.96
N PHE A 38 -6.68 2.58 -7.83
CA PHE A 38 -6.39 1.70 -8.97
C PHE A 38 -6.01 0.28 -8.53
N MET A 39 -5.05 0.15 -7.61
CA MET A 39 -4.58 -1.14 -7.12
C MET A 39 -5.67 -1.87 -6.35
N LYS A 40 -6.49 -1.16 -5.57
CA LYS A 40 -7.63 -1.77 -4.87
C LYS A 40 -8.56 -2.49 -5.84
N PHE A 41 -8.89 -1.91 -6.99
CA PHE A 41 -9.75 -2.56 -7.97
C PHE A 41 -9.25 -3.96 -8.37
N PHE A 42 -7.94 -4.11 -8.62
CA PHE A 42 -7.34 -5.37 -9.06
C PHE A 42 -6.94 -6.31 -7.92
N LEU A 43 -6.46 -5.77 -6.80
CA LEU A 43 -5.86 -6.54 -5.71
C LEU A 43 -6.79 -6.73 -4.51
N TYR A 44 -8.00 -6.16 -4.50
CA TYR A 44 -8.89 -6.17 -3.33
C TYR A 44 -9.05 -7.56 -2.72
N HIS A 45 -9.44 -8.55 -3.53
CA HIS A 45 -9.71 -9.90 -3.04
C HIS A 45 -8.45 -10.62 -2.57
N ARG A 46 -7.31 -10.37 -3.22
CA ARG A 46 -6.03 -10.95 -2.80
C ARG A 46 -5.59 -10.37 -1.47
N VAL A 47 -5.47 -9.05 -1.39
CA VAL A 47 -5.01 -8.36 -0.17
C VAL A 47 -5.95 -8.61 1.01
N LYS A 48 -7.26 -8.62 0.77
CA LYS A 48 -8.25 -8.84 1.83
C LYS A 48 -8.15 -10.23 2.45
N TRP A 49 -7.81 -11.24 1.67
CA TRP A 49 -7.79 -12.64 2.09
C TRP A 49 -6.38 -13.25 2.07
N ASP A 50 -5.35 -12.42 2.19
CA ASP A 50 -3.94 -12.86 2.25
C ASP A 50 -3.55 -13.33 3.66
N ASP A 51 -4.43 -14.08 4.32
CA ASP A 51 -4.25 -14.56 5.69
C ASP A 51 -3.38 -15.83 5.70
N THR A 52 -2.07 -15.65 5.55
CA THR A 52 -1.11 -16.76 5.71
C THR A 52 -1.01 -17.14 7.20
N PRO A 53 -1.09 -18.43 7.57
CA PRO A 53 -0.97 -18.83 8.97
C PRO A 53 0.40 -18.45 9.55
N SER A 54 0.37 -17.80 10.72
CA SER A 54 1.60 -17.48 11.47
C SER A 54 2.19 -18.76 12.05
N ARG A 55 3.27 -19.23 11.43
CA ARG A 55 4.03 -20.42 11.86
C ARG A 55 5.33 -20.00 12.54
N PRO A 56 5.80 -20.76 13.54
CA PRO A 56 7.14 -20.58 14.10
C PRO A 56 8.21 -20.64 13.00
N GLY A 57 9.15 -19.70 13.02
CA GLY A 57 10.22 -19.54 12.03
C GLY A 57 9.80 -18.87 10.72
N SER A 58 8.56 -18.38 10.61
CA SER A 58 8.11 -17.68 9.40
C SER A 58 8.81 -16.32 9.20
N PRO A 59 8.89 -15.80 7.97
CA PRO A 59 9.38 -14.45 7.71
C PRO A 59 8.58 -13.38 8.46
N ILE A 60 7.27 -13.61 8.64
CA ILE A 60 6.37 -12.72 9.39
C ILE A 60 6.78 -12.67 10.87
N GLU A 61 7.06 -13.80 11.51
CA GLU A 61 7.52 -13.82 12.90
C GLU A 61 8.84 -13.04 13.07
N THR A 62 9.76 -13.22 12.12
CA THR A 62 11.04 -12.48 12.12
C THR A 62 10.82 -10.98 11.99
N ALA A 63 9.94 -10.55 11.08
CA ALA A 63 9.57 -9.16 10.92
C ALA A 63 8.87 -8.59 12.17
N ILE A 64 8.01 -9.36 12.82
CA ILE A 64 7.35 -8.95 14.07
C ILE A 64 8.37 -8.75 15.17
N LYS A 65 9.30 -9.71 15.38
CA LYS A 65 10.36 -9.59 16.40
C LYS A 65 11.20 -8.33 16.20
N LYS A 66 11.59 -8.03 14.96
CA LYS A 66 12.30 -6.79 14.63
C LYS A 66 11.48 -5.53 14.93
N ASN A 67 10.17 -5.55 14.66
CA ASN A 67 9.31 -4.41 14.98
C ASN A 67 9.12 -4.23 16.50
N LEU A 68 9.16 -5.32 17.27
CA LEU A 68 9.04 -5.28 18.73
C LEU A 68 10.25 -4.59 19.40
N GLU A 69 11.39 -4.50 18.74
CA GLU A 69 12.58 -3.79 19.22
C GLU A 69 12.46 -2.26 19.11
N TYR A 70 11.53 -1.75 18.29
CA TYR A 70 11.35 -0.31 18.14
C TYR A 70 10.84 0.33 19.44
N ARG A 71 11.37 1.54 19.71
CA ARG A 71 10.98 2.38 20.82
C ARG A 71 10.09 3.52 20.32
N PRO A 72 8.75 3.42 20.47
CA PRO A 72 7.86 4.51 20.09
C PRO A 72 8.16 5.76 20.92
N THR A 73 7.98 6.97 20.35
CA THR A 73 8.34 8.25 20.99
C THR A 73 7.17 9.22 21.17
N TRP A 74 5.94 8.80 20.87
CA TRP A 74 4.74 9.60 21.03
C TRP A 74 4.20 9.49 22.46
N LYS A 75 3.34 10.41 22.89
CA LYS A 75 2.77 10.37 24.26
C LYS A 75 1.30 10.00 24.21
N ALA A 76 0.89 8.99 24.97
CA ALA A 76 -0.50 8.72 25.27
C ALA A 76 -0.71 8.28 26.71
N ARG A 77 -1.86 8.63 27.28
CA ARG A 77 -2.21 8.29 28.68
C ARG A 77 -2.36 6.79 28.92
N HIS A 78 -2.65 6.01 27.86
CA HIS A 78 -2.94 4.58 27.93
C HIS A 78 -1.79 3.68 27.44
N ALA A 79 -0.66 4.26 27.00
CA ALA A 79 0.46 3.51 26.47
C ALA A 79 1.79 4.20 26.82
N ASP A 80 2.67 3.46 27.50
CA ASP A 80 4.00 3.93 27.91
C ASP A 80 4.96 4.02 26.70
N THR A 81 4.77 5.06 25.89
CA THR A 81 5.38 5.24 24.56
C THR A 81 6.40 6.38 24.53
N ASP A 82 7.03 6.67 25.66
CA ASP A 82 7.90 7.84 25.90
C ASP A 82 9.34 7.70 25.34
N GLY A 83 9.59 6.72 24.48
CA GLY A 83 10.91 6.45 23.90
C GLY A 83 11.85 5.61 24.76
N LYS A 84 11.46 5.25 25.98
CA LYS A 84 12.32 4.48 26.89
C LYS A 84 12.17 2.98 26.71
N GLN A 85 10.94 2.52 26.54
CA GLN A 85 10.62 1.10 26.43
C GLN A 85 10.44 0.68 24.98
N SER A 86 10.85 -0.55 24.68
CA SER A 86 10.54 -1.21 23.41
C SER A 86 9.09 -1.68 23.37
N TRP A 87 8.53 -1.91 22.17
CA TRP A 87 7.22 -2.54 22.04
C TRP A 87 7.14 -3.90 22.74
N GLN A 88 8.24 -4.67 22.76
CA GLN A 88 8.32 -5.94 23.49
C GLN A 88 8.08 -5.76 24.99
N GLU A 89 8.72 -4.77 25.60
CA GLU A 89 8.58 -4.46 27.02
C GLU A 89 7.17 -3.96 27.34
N ILE A 90 6.64 -3.04 26.52
CA ILE A 90 5.29 -2.48 26.70
C ILE A 90 4.24 -3.58 26.62
N ALA A 91 4.32 -4.47 25.62
CA ALA A 91 3.36 -5.55 25.42
C ALA A 91 3.45 -6.65 26.50
N SER A 92 4.62 -6.85 27.10
CA SER A 92 4.84 -7.84 28.16
C SER A 92 4.59 -7.29 29.57
N SER A 93 4.34 -5.99 29.69
CA SER A 93 4.09 -5.33 30.97
C SER A 93 2.72 -5.73 31.53
N ALA A 94 2.65 -5.97 32.84
CA ALA A 94 1.37 -6.19 33.51
C ALA A 94 0.48 -4.93 33.41
N PRO A 95 -0.86 -5.07 33.31
CA PRO A 95 -1.75 -3.92 33.31
C PRO A 95 -1.52 -3.06 34.54
N LYS A 96 -1.20 -1.78 34.35
CA LYS A 96 -1.16 -0.82 35.45
C LYS A 96 -2.59 -0.43 35.76
N GLU A 97 -3.13 -0.87 36.90
CA GLU A 97 -4.46 -0.43 37.33
C GLU A 97 -4.51 1.09 37.40
N MET A 98 -5.52 1.68 36.75
CA MET A 98 -5.79 3.11 36.82
C MET A 98 -6.42 3.40 38.18
N LYS A 99 -5.63 3.97 39.10
CA LYS A 99 -6.14 4.48 40.38
C LYS A 99 -6.85 5.81 40.19
#